data_AF-A0A8H7L6C3-F1
#
_entry.id   AF-A0A8H7L6C3-F1
#
_cell.length_a   1.000
_cell.length_b   1.000
_cell.length_c   1.000
_cell.angle_alpha   90.00
_cell.angle_beta   90.00
_cell.angle_gamma   90.00
#
_symmetry.space_group_name_H-M   'P 1'
#
loop_
_entity.id
_entity.type
_entity.pdbx_description
1 polymer ?
#
loop_
_entity_poly.entity_id
_entity_poly.type
_entity_poly.pdbx_seq_one_letter_code
_entity_poly.pdbx_strand_id
1 'polypeptide(L)'
;MVSKFLASLLVAIVSSGAANAWFRVACTTPLVEERLDPIVSPGVIGSNHAHTVHGSAGFAPSSTYDDLRAASCTSCEVAPQDMSNYWFPKLYFKDPVTGTYESVGDGGLLVYYLNRGNLDKSNGGPGLTAFPPGFKMISGSAASRSIGPGAGTDSQAELAQAAIQYSCLRYTSTTSGYNGYGFPNTTCEAGFNARVQFPSCWDGVNLDSPSHESHVAYMSGLDNGDCPSTHPVGLMHLMYEITWDVDAFADRWTEPNWPFVYATGDPTGFSEHGDFQSGWDQTALQNAIDYCNNANDSTGSGNTSACPYLTVLPATTAQTCKIEPLLSEPINGNLTLLPGPRTEWVTPKLTIRIGFETARHLSKLEHVHLFVSGRNSTRVQEATNLLKSEEGCQAVVDSVVLDVSDDFSIQAAVKEVETKLGGAALDVLVNNAGIVLKNDVGDGTLRAAFEEVFATNTSGVAVTSDAFLPLLKRSTARPRIVNVGSVSGSCGITSSPDFPSQYLLMVRARPWSSSLHMLVDASISSQVYSASKAALNSITVTLAVKNPDIHVVVLCPGANATTGSVDGGGVHPSEGSKFVVKHALEVTGHSPGFYNAGGEIPW
;
A
#
# COMPACT_ATOMS: atom_id res chain seq x y z
N MET A 1 36.95 14.11 -11.00
CA MET A 1 36.80 12.67 -10.73
C MET A 1 35.62 12.10 -11.52
N VAL A 2 35.63 12.20 -12.86
CA VAL A 2 34.50 11.80 -13.74
C VAL A 2 34.85 10.56 -14.59
N SER A 3 36.07 10.03 -14.46
CA SER A 3 36.62 9.04 -15.40
C SER A 3 36.38 7.57 -15.03
N LYS A 4 35.82 7.26 -13.84
CA LYS A 4 35.61 5.86 -13.41
C LYS A 4 34.17 5.35 -13.63
N PHE A 5 33.19 6.23 -13.83
CA PHE A 5 31.78 5.85 -13.95
C PHE A 5 31.37 5.32 -15.33
N LEU A 6 32.12 5.63 -16.40
CA LEU A 6 31.80 5.15 -17.75
C LEU A 6 32.30 3.71 -18.04
N ALA A 7 33.18 3.16 -17.19
CA ALA A 7 33.78 1.85 -17.44
C ALA A 7 32.97 0.68 -16.84
N SER A 8 32.07 0.94 -15.90
CA SER A 8 31.33 -0.12 -15.18
C SER A 8 30.06 -0.57 -15.89
N LEU A 9 29.60 0.14 -16.94
CA LEU A 9 28.39 -0.24 -17.69
C LEU A 9 28.62 -1.36 -18.72
N LEU A 10 29.88 -1.80 -18.93
CA LEU A 10 30.26 -2.66 -20.07
C LEU A 10 30.62 -4.10 -19.71
N VAL A 11 30.56 -4.52 -18.44
CA VAL A 11 30.79 -5.92 -18.05
C VAL A 11 29.75 -6.37 -17.02
N ALA A 12 28.47 -6.35 -17.41
CA ALA A 12 27.43 -7.13 -16.78
C ALA A 12 27.15 -8.38 -17.65
N ILE A 13 28.12 -9.28 -17.73
CA ILE A 13 27.91 -10.62 -18.27
C ILE A 13 28.56 -11.59 -17.29
N VAL A 14 27.83 -12.67 -16.98
CA VAL A 14 28.23 -13.84 -16.18
C VAL A 14 27.91 -13.76 -14.68
N SER A 15 26.62 -13.97 -14.35
CA SER A 15 26.20 -14.93 -13.30
C SER A 15 24.67 -15.08 -13.25
N SER A 16 24.10 -15.50 -14.38
CA SER A 16 22.79 -16.13 -14.48
C SER A 16 22.86 -17.07 -15.68
N GLY A 17 22.21 -18.24 -15.64
CA GLY A 17 22.07 -19.06 -16.86
C GLY A 17 21.57 -18.16 -17.98
N ALA A 18 22.14 -18.27 -19.18
CA ALA A 18 21.91 -17.34 -20.29
C ALA A 18 20.42 -17.10 -20.55
N ALA A 19 19.86 -16.09 -19.89
CA ALA A 19 18.55 -15.55 -20.16
C ALA A 19 18.76 -14.66 -21.38
N ASN A 20 18.50 -15.20 -22.57
CA ASN A 20 18.56 -14.43 -23.81
C ASN A 20 17.45 -13.39 -23.78
N ALA A 21 17.83 -12.15 -23.47
CA ALA A 21 16.98 -11.00 -23.66
C ALA A 21 16.72 -10.77 -25.13
N TRP A 22 15.46 -10.50 -25.51
CA TRP A 22 15.12 -10.35 -26.92
C TRP A 22 15.44 -8.93 -27.44
N PHE A 23 15.05 -7.91 -26.69
CA PHE A 23 15.68 -6.59 -26.76
C PHE A 23 15.56 -5.89 -25.41
N ARG A 24 16.36 -4.84 -25.22
CA ARG A 24 16.45 -4.09 -23.96
C ARG A 24 16.22 -2.61 -24.22
N VAL A 25 15.43 -1.98 -23.38
CA VAL A 25 15.23 -0.54 -23.37
C VAL A 25 15.99 0.02 -22.18
N ALA A 26 17.10 0.69 -22.47
CA ALA A 26 17.90 1.36 -21.45
C ALA A 26 17.30 2.73 -21.13
N CYS A 27 17.13 3.03 -19.84
CA CYS A 27 16.66 4.30 -19.32
C CYS A 27 17.67 4.77 -18.25
N THR A 28 18.79 5.32 -18.70
CA THR A 28 19.97 5.60 -17.85
C THR A 28 19.79 6.75 -16.86
N THR A 29 18.72 7.53 -17.00
CA THR A 29 18.43 8.63 -16.08
C THR A 29 16.92 8.73 -15.87
N PRO A 30 16.45 8.94 -14.62
CA PRO A 30 15.03 9.12 -14.33
C PRO A 30 14.45 10.32 -15.10
N LEU A 31 13.24 10.20 -15.60
CA LEU A 31 12.47 11.32 -16.13
C LEU A 31 12.18 12.34 -15.02
N VAL A 32 11.69 11.83 -13.88
CA VAL A 32 11.36 12.57 -12.66
C VAL A 32 11.42 11.61 -11.48
N GLU A 33 11.66 12.16 -10.29
CA GLU A 33 11.47 11.46 -9.04
C GLU A 33 10.44 12.27 -8.26
N GLU A 34 9.35 11.64 -7.83
CA GLU A 34 8.29 12.32 -7.07
C GLU A 34 7.29 11.30 -6.49
N ARG A 35 6.33 11.81 -5.72
CA ARG A 35 5.21 11.04 -5.16
C ARG A 35 4.01 11.10 -6.09
N LEU A 36 4.13 10.49 -7.27
CA LEU A 36 3.02 10.29 -8.20
C LEU A 36 2.89 8.82 -8.58
N ASP A 37 1.65 8.40 -8.79
CA ASP A 37 1.30 7.05 -9.23
C ASP A 37 -0.03 7.09 -9.99
N PRO A 38 0.01 7.24 -11.33
CA PRO A 38 -1.20 7.33 -12.15
C PRO A 38 -1.97 6.01 -12.30
N ILE A 39 -1.43 4.88 -11.83
CA ILE A 39 -2.11 3.59 -11.82
C ILE A 39 -2.88 3.44 -10.51
N VAL A 40 -2.17 3.49 -9.38
CA VAL A 40 -2.77 3.25 -8.05
C VAL A 40 -3.56 4.45 -7.54
N SER A 41 -3.15 5.67 -7.87
CA SER A 41 -3.74 6.92 -7.38
C SER A 41 -4.07 7.90 -8.52
N PRO A 42 -4.94 7.50 -9.48
CA PRO A 42 -5.22 8.30 -10.66
C PRO A 42 -5.82 9.67 -10.30
N GLY A 43 -5.23 10.72 -10.84
CA GLY A 43 -5.61 12.12 -10.62
C GLY A 43 -5.10 12.71 -9.29
N VAL A 44 -4.40 11.94 -8.46
CA VAL A 44 -3.91 12.39 -7.16
C VAL A 44 -2.49 12.95 -7.29
N ILE A 45 -2.29 14.15 -6.74
CA ILE A 45 -0.97 14.73 -6.54
C ILE A 45 -0.51 14.37 -5.13
N GLY A 46 0.40 13.38 -5.03
CA GLY A 46 0.95 12.88 -3.77
C GLY A 46 0.49 11.46 -3.44
N SER A 47 1.10 10.45 -4.06
CA SER A 47 0.91 9.01 -3.81
C SER A 47 1.34 8.60 -2.38
N ASN A 48 1.43 7.32 -2.02
CA ASN A 48 1.82 6.93 -0.65
C ASN A 48 3.33 6.98 -0.39
N HIS A 49 4.17 6.87 -1.43
CA HIS A 49 5.62 6.87 -1.32
C HIS A 49 6.25 7.40 -2.61
N ALA A 50 7.53 7.79 -2.53
CA ALA A 50 8.25 8.35 -3.67
C ALA A 50 8.66 7.25 -4.67
N HIS A 51 8.56 7.58 -5.95
CA HIS A 51 8.96 6.73 -7.07
C HIS A 51 10.12 7.36 -7.84
N THR A 52 10.93 6.49 -8.44
CA THR A 52 11.82 6.84 -9.54
C THR A 52 11.09 6.50 -10.84
N VAL A 53 10.82 7.51 -11.68
CA VAL A 53 9.99 7.36 -12.89
C VAL A 53 10.87 7.52 -14.13
N HIS A 54 10.70 6.64 -15.11
CA HIS A 54 11.34 6.67 -16.42
C HIS A 54 10.31 6.67 -17.55
N GLY A 55 10.75 7.05 -18.75
CA GLY A 55 9.96 6.96 -19.97
C GLY A 55 9.41 8.29 -20.45
N SER A 56 8.21 8.28 -21.00
CA SER A 56 7.59 9.44 -21.67
C SER A 56 7.35 10.64 -20.75
N ALA A 57 7.64 11.84 -21.26
CA ALA A 57 7.29 13.12 -20.63
C ALA A 57 5.77 13.39 -20.54
N GLY A 58 4.94 12.50 -21.07
CA GLY A 58 3.49 12.50 -20.88
C GLY A 58 3.05 12.00 -19.50
N PHE A 59 3.99 11.59 -18.63
CA PHE A 59 3.71 11.18 -17.26
C PHE A 59 3.04 12.32 -16.46
N ALA A 60 1.86 12.04 -15.92
CA ALA A 60 1.05 12.99 -15.17
C ALA A 60 0.06 12.22 -14.28
N PRO A 61 -0.52 12.84 -13.24
CA PRO A 61 -1.45 12.16 -12.32
C PRO A 61 -2.60 11.42 -13.02
N SER A 62 -3.06 11.91 -14.16
CA SER A 62 -4.14 11.32 -14.96
C SER A 62 -3.71 10.96 -16.38
N SER A 63 -2.43 10.62 -16.59
CA SER A 63 -1.89 10.32 -17.93
C SER A 63 -2.64 9.15 -18.58
N THR A 64 -2.98 9.34 -19.85
CA THR A 64 -3.57 8.33 -20.75
C THR A 64 -2.54 7.82 -21.76
N TYR A 65 -2.87 6.76 -22.48
CA TYR A 65 -2.05 6.28 -23.60
C TYR A 65 -1.74 7.40 -24.61
N ASP A 66 -2.73 8.21 -24.96
CA ASP A 66 -2.58 9.28 -25.94
C ASP A 66 -1.64 10.39 -25.43
N ASP A 67 -1.72 10.73 -24.13
CA ASP A 67 -0.79 11.69 -23.51
C ASP A 67 0.65 11.18 -23.60
N LEU A 68 0.86 9.89 -23.32
CA LEU A 68 2.17 9.27 -23.42
C LEU A 68 2.71 9.28 -24.86
N ARG A 69 1.89 8.90 -25.84
CA ARG A 69 2.26 8.88 -27.27
C ARG A 69 2.47 10.27 -27.87
N ALA A 70 1.77 11.28 -27.35
CA ALA A 70 1.86 12.67 -27.82
C ALA A 70 3.04 13.45 -27.23
N ALA A 71 3.70 12.91 -26.21
CA ALA A 71 4.82 13.57 -25.56
C ALA A 71 6.00 13.83 -26.52
N SER A 72 6.71 14.93 -26.28
CA SER A 72 7.82 15.36 -27.13
C SER A 72 9.11 14.54 -26.94
N CYS A 73 9.25 13.83 -25.83
CA CYS A 73 10.43 13.04 -25.51
C CYS A 73 10.14 11.90 -24.53
N THR A 74 11.12 11.00 -24.39
CA THR A 74 11.18 9.94 -23.38
C THR A 74 12.59 9.89 -22.79
N SER A 75 12.71 9.50 -21.51
CA SER A 75 14.01 9.30 -20.85
C SER A 75 14.66 7.94 -21.16
N CYS A 76 14.03 7.14 -22.02
CA CYS A 76 14.50 5.83 -22.47
C CYS A 76 15.03 5.87 -23.91
N GLU A 77 15.93 4.95 -24.25
CA GLU A 77 16.69 4.99 -25.51
C GLU A 77 15.92 4.48 -26.73
N VAL A 78 14.77 3.82 -26.59
CA VAL A 78 13.95 3.41 -27.74
C VAL A 78 12.87 4.44 -28.01
N ALA A 79 12.99 5.21 -29.09
CA ALA A 79 12.04 6.27 -29.40
C ALA A 79 11.99 6.57 -30.90
N PRO A 80 10.81 6.94 -31.46
CA PRO A 80 9.57 7.23 -30.76
C PRO A 80 8.67 6.00 -30.55
N GLN A 81 9.16 4.79 -30.83
CA GLN A 81 8.35 3.57 -30.75
C GLN A 81 7.91 3.27 -29.32
N ASP A 82 8.78 3.51 -28.33
CA ASP A 82 8.44 3.31 -26.93
C ASP A 82 8.30 4.65 -26.21
N MET A 83 7.05 5.01 -25.91
CA MET A 83 6.70 6.14 -25.06
C MET A 83 6.03 5.67 -23.78
N SER A 84 6.31 4.45 -23.32
CA SER A 84 5.74 3.95 -22.07
C SER A 84 6.32 4.68 -20.86
N ASN A 85 5.67 4.54 -19.71
CA ASN A 85 6.24 4.89 -18.42
C ASN A 85 6.51 3.65 -17.57
N TYR A 86 7.62 3.70 -16.85
CA TYR A 86 8.10 2.67 -15.94
C TYR A 86 8.48 3.33 -14.63
N TRP A 87 7.98 2.84 -13.51
CA TRP A 87 8.41 3.35 -12.21
C TRP A 87 8.45 2.27 -11.15
N PHE A 88 9.19 2.58 -10.08
CA PHE A 88 9.46 1.71 -8.94
C PHE A 88 9.77 2.57 -7.70
N PRO A 89 9.58 2.05 -6.48
CA PRO A 89 9.83 2.78 -5.24
C PRO A 89 11.30 3.17 -5.08
N LYS A 90 11.53 4.38 -4.60
CA LYS A 90 12.87 4.89 -4.35
C LYS A 90 13.55 4.22 -3.15
N LEU A 91 14.85 3.99 -3.19
CA LEU A 91 15.64 3.45 -2.07
C LEU A 91 16.32 4.56 -1.28
N TYR A 92 16.35 4.42 0.05
CA TYR A 92 17.01 5.33 0.97
C TYR A 92 17.99 4.59 1.88
N PHE A 93 19.11 5.23 2.21
CA PHE A 93 20.00 4.87 3.28
C PHE A 93 19.51 5.54 4.58
N LYS A 94 19.20 4.76 5.60
CA LYS A 94 18.91 5.24 6.95
C LYS A 94 20.19 5.20 7.77
N ASP A 95 20.75 6.37 8.04
CA ASP A 95 22.00 6.50 8.78
C ASP A 95 21.87 5.90 10.20
N PRO A 96 22.66 4.86 10.54
CA PRO A 96 22.57 4.22 11.85
C PRO A 96 22.96 5.12 13.03
N VAL A 97 23.70 6.20 12.78
CA VAL A 97 24.19 7.14 13.79
C VAL A 97 23.20 8.27 14.01
N THR A 98 22.74 8.91 12.94
CA THR A 98 21.87 10.10 13.03
C THR A 98 20.38 9.77 12.93
N GLY A 99 20.02 8.60 12.41
CA GLY A 99 18.64 8.19 12.13
C GLY A 99 18.02 8.85 10.89
N THR A 100 18.77 9.72 10.20
CA THR A 100 18.29 10.45 9.01
C THR A 100 18.34 9.59 7.76
N TYR A 101 17.56 9.96 6.75
CA TYR A 101 17.45 9.27 5.47
C TYR A 101 18.19 10.02 4.37
N GLU A 102 18.90 9.30 3.53
CA GLU A 102 19.58 9.82 2.34
C GLU A 102 19.18 9.02 1.11
N SER A 103 18.79 9.69 0.02
CA SER A 103 18.44 9.04 -1.23
C SER A 103 19.62 8.23 -1.79
N VAL A 104 19.40 6.97 -2.12
CA VAL A 104 20.40 6.15 -2.83
C VAL A 104 20.29 6.40 -4.32
N GLY A 105 21.41 6.66 -4.98
CA GLY A 105 21.44 6.78 -6.44
C GLY A 105 21.24 5.42 -7.11
N ASP A 106 20.52 5.41 -8.22
CA ASP A 106 20.46 4.26 -9.12
C ASP A 106 21.27 4.50 -10.40
N GLY A 107 21.74 3.40 -11.01
CA GLY A 107 22.41 3.39 -12.31
C GLY A 107 21.44 3.51 -13.50
N GLY A 108 20.18 3.86 -13.25
CA GLY A 108 19.08 3.81 -14.20
C GLY A 108 18.32 2.48 -14.18
N LEU A 109 17.35 2.41 -15.07
CA LEU A 109 16.48 1.26 -15.30
C LEU A 109 16.85 0.59 -16.63
N LEU A 110 17.01 -0.73 -16.61
CA LEU A 110 17.05 -1.54 -17.82
C LEU A 110 15.79 -2.38 -17.92
N VAL A 111 14.98 -2.11 -18.93
CA VAL A 111 13.73 -2.82 -19.18
C VAL A 111 13.98 -3.91 -20.22
N TYR A 112 13.78 -5.15 -19.81
CA TYR A 112 13.92 -6.32 -20.65
C TYR A 112 12.56 -6.69 -21.25
N TYR A 113 12.54 -6.84 -22.57
CA TYR A 113 11.43 -7.45 -23.29
C TYR A 113 11.90 -8.83 -23.75
N LEU A 114 11.26 -9.88 -23.23
CA LEU A 114 11.68 -11.26 -23.42
C LEU A 114 10.57 -12.05 -24.14
N ASN A 115 10.91 -12.69 -25.26
CA ASN A 115 10.05 -13.72 -25.84
C ASN A 115 10.15 -14.98 -24.97
N ARG A 116 9.13 -15.21 -24.14
CA ARG A 116 9.06 -16.33 -23.19
C ARG A 116 7.74 -17.09 -23.31
N GLY A 117 7.70 -18.26 -22.72
CA GLY A 117 6.49 -19.06 -22.61
C GLY A 117 6.25 -19.97 -23.81
N ASN A 118 5.40 -20.96 -23.59
CA ASN A 118 5.01 -21.92 -24.61
C ASN A 118 4.13 -21.29 -25.71
N LEU A 119 3.63 -20.07 -25.50
CA LEU A 119 2.88 -19.34 -26.51
C LEU A 119 3.76 -18.63 -27.56
N ASP A 120 5.07 -18.50 -27.33
CA ASP A 120 5.98 -17.92 -28.33
C ASP A 120 6.09 -18.78 -29.59
N LYS A 121 6.20 -18.14 -30.77
CA LYS A 121 6.30 -18.85 -32.06
C LYS A 121 7.52 -19.75 -32.13
N SER A 122 8.64 -19.34 -31.51
CA SER A 122 9.87 -20.13 -31.47
C SER A 122 9.69 -21.47 -30.73
N ASN A 123 8.73 -21.52 -29.79
CA ASN A 123 8.38 -22.70 -29.02
C ASN A 123 7.20 -23.49 -29.62
N GLY A 124 6.72 -23.12 -30.82
CA GLY A 124 5.59 -23.75 -31.50
C GLY A 124 4.21 -23.26 -31.05
N GLY A 125 4.14 -22.17 -30.27
CA GLY A 125 2.90 -21.52 -29.86
C GLY A 125 2.28 -20.63 -30.95
N PRO A 126 1.09 -20.05 -30.67
CA PRO A 126 0.39 -19.16 -31.61
C PRO A 126 1.09 -17.81 -31.84
N GLY A 127 2.01 -17.42 -30.95
CA GLY A 127 2.73 -16.16 -30.95
C GLY A 127 2.34 -15.23 -29.81
N LEU A 128 3.30 -14.40 -29.40
CA LEU A 128 3.10 -13.37 -28.38
C LEU A 128 2.46 -12.13 -29.00
N THR A 129 1.71 -11.41 -28.17
CA THR A 129 0.96 -10.21 -28.55
C THR A 129 1.59 -8.98 -27.93
N ALA A 130 1.72 -7.91 -28.72
CA ALA A 130 2.10 -6.59 -28.23
C ALA A 130 1.07 -6.03 -27.24
N PHE A 131 1.51 -5.24 -26.26
CA PHE A 131 0.60 -4.60 -25.32
C PHE A 131 -0.43 -3.73 -26.05
N PRO A 132 -1.74 -3.91 -25.79
CA PRO A 132 -2.76 -3.08 -26.42
C PRO A 132 -2.68 -1.62 -25.94
N PRO A 133 -3.16 -0.64 -26.73
CA PRO A 133 -3.23 0.76 -26.30
C PRO A 133 -3.98 0.92 -24.98
N GLY A 134 -3.40 1.64 -24.02
CA GLY A 134 -3.97 1.85 -22.69
C GLY A 134 -3.69 0.75 -21.67
N PHE A 135 -2.92 -0.29 -22.03
CA PHE A 135 -2.56 -1.37 -21.13
C PHE A 135 -1.71 -0.89 -19.94
N LYS A 136 -2.05 -1.36 -18.74
CA LYS A 136 -1.40 -1.03 -17.47
C LYS A 136 -1.28 -2.29 -16.61
N MET A 137 -0.18 -2.45 -15.89
CA MET A 137 -0.07 -3.52 -14.89
C MET A 137 0.95 -3.18 -13.81
N ILE A 138 0.80 -3.83 -12.67
CA ILE A 138 1.74 -3.78 -11.55
C ILE A 138 2.30 -5.18 -11.31
N SER A 139 3.57 -5.25 -10.90
CA SER A 139 4.19 -6.45 -10.34
C SER A 139 4.80 -6.14 -8.98
N GLY A 140 4.66 -7.06 -8.02
CA GLY A 140 5.06 -6.82 -6.63
C GLY A 140 3.97 -6.14 -5.82
N SER A 141 4.28 -5.74 -4.58
CA SER A 141 3.28 -5.08 -3.72
C SER A 141 3.92 -4.17 -2.69
N ALA A 142 3.54 -2.89 -2.70
CA ALA A 142 4.00 -1.89 -1.73
C ALA A 142 3.68 -2.25 -0.26
N ALA A 143 2.71 -3.13 -0.02
CA ALA A 143 2.30 -3.57 1.33
C ALA A 143 3.09 -4.80 1.83
N SER A 144 3.84 -5.47 0.97
CA SER A 144 4.56 -6.68 1.32
C SER A 144 5.80 -6.37 2.18
N ARG A 145 6.09 -7.26 3.13
CA ARG A 145 7.17 -7.13 4.14
C ARG A 145 7.79 -8.48 4.51
N SER A 146 7.35 -9.54 3.86
CA SER A 146 7.82 -10.91 4.10
C SER A 146 7.43 -11.76 2.91
N ILE A 147 8.22 -12.79 2.63
CA ILE A 147 7.81 -13.87 1.74
C ILE A 147 7.07 -14.97 2.52
N GLY A 148 6.04 -15.56 1.92
CA GLY A 148 5.29 -16.66 2.51
C GLY A 148 6.11 -17.96 2.61
N PRO A 149 5.70 -18.93 3.44
CA PRO A 149 6.27 -20.27 3.40
C PRO A 149 5.95 -20.91 2.04
N GLY A 150 6.98 -21.18 1.25
CA GLY A 150 6.82 -21.70 -0.12
C GLY A 150 7.11 -20.67 -1.21
N ALA A 151 8.25 -19.98 -1.15
CA ALA A 151 8.77 -19.16 -2.26
C ALA A 151 9.11 -20.04 -3.50
N GLY A 152 8.07 -20.63 -4.08
CA GLY A 152 8.09 -21.58 -5.19
C GLY A 152 7.09 -21.16 -6.26
N THR A 153 6.97 -21.98 -7.30
CA THR A 153 6.23 -21.65 -8.52
C THR A 153 4.87 -22.36 -8.59
N ASP A 154 4.32 -22.79 -7.45
CA ASP A 154 3.17 -23.70 -7.39
C ASP A 154 1.82 -22.97 -7.49
N SER A 155 1.78 -21.68 -7.13
CA SER A 155 0.59 -20.82 -7.24
C SER A 155 0.92 -19.42 -7.74
N GLN A 156 -0.11 -18.71 -8.26
CA GLN A 156 0.03 -17.32 -8.72
C GLN A 156 0.46 -16.36 -7.60
N ALA A 157 0.02 -16.61 -6.37
CA ALA A 157 0.41 -15.78 -5.22
C ALA A 157 1.88 -15.97 -4.85
N GLU A 158 2.40 -17.20 -4.95
CA GLU A 158 3.82 -17.48 -4.69
C GLU A 158 4.70 -16.97 -5.83
N LEU A 159 4.25 -17.10 -7.08
CA LEU A 159 4.89 -16.49 -8.26
C LEU A 159 4.97 -14.96 -8.12
N ALA A 160 3.88 -14.30 -7.73
CA ALA A 160 3.89 -12.85 -7.51
C ALA A 160 4.90 -12.41 -6.43
N GLN A 161 5.12 -13.22 -5.39
CA GLN A 161 6.15 -12.94 -4.37
C GLN A 161 7.56 -13.22 -4.89
N ALA A 162 7.72 -14.30 -5.66
CA ALA A 162 9.01 -14.73 -6.19
C ALA A 162 9.47 -13.90 -7.41
N ALA A 163 8.59 -13.07 -7.96
CA ALA A 163 8.87 -12.15 -9.06
C ALA A 163 9.85 -11.02 -8.68
N ILE A 164 9.99 -10.74 -7.39
CA ILE A 164 10.89 -9.73 -6.84
C ILE A 164 12.15 -10.41 -6.33
N GLN A 165 13.28 -10.19 -7.00
CA GLN A 165 14.54 -10.86 -6.67
C GLN A 165 15.68 -9.87 -6.53
N TYR A 166 16.64 -10.21 -5.68
CA TYR A 166 17.78 -9.36 -5.39
C TYR A 166 19.09 -10.09 -5.59
N SER A 167 20.06 -9.37 -6.13
CA SER A 167 21.43 -9.82 -6.31
C SER A 167 22.40 -8.77 -5.78
N CYS A 168 23.27 -9.17 -4.85
CA CYS A 168 24.36 -8.33 -4.39
C CYS A 168 25.61 -8.62 -5.24
N LEU A 169 25.99 -7.66 -6.08
CA LEU A 169 27.06 -7.85 -7.05
C LEU A 169 28.42 -7.65 -6.36
N ARG A 170 29.29 -8.64 -6.50
CA ARG A 170 30.67 -8.65 -5.97
C ARG A 170 31.59 -9.24 -7.04
N TYR A 171 32.62 -8.51 -7.42
CA TYR A 171 33.54 -8.94 -8.49
C TYR A 171 34.96 -9.19 -7.99
N THR A 172 35.37 -8.60 -6.86
CA THR A 172 36.74 -8.75 -6.35
C THR A 172 36.82 -9.47 -5.00
N SER A 173 35.69 -9.60 -4.29
CA SER A 173 35.64 -10.27 -2.98
C SER A 173 35.66 -11.80 -3.10
N THR A 174 36.31 -12.48 -2.15
CA THR A 174 36.24 -13.95 -1.98
C THR A 174 34.97 -14.43 -1.30
N THR A 175 34.13 -13.51 -0.80
CA THR A 175 32.84 -13.78 -0.18
C THR A 175 31.78 -13.96 -1.27
N SER A 176 30.98 -15.03 -1.18
CA SER A 176 29.87 -15.23 -2.10
C SER A 176 28.90 -14.04 -2.06
N GLY A 177 28.48 -13.57 -3.24
CA GLY A 177 27.38 -12.60 -3.35
C GLY A 177 26.08 -13.14 -2.77
N TYR A 178 25.09 -12.26 -2.63
CA TYR A 178 23.73 -12.62 -2.23
C TYR A 178 22.86 -12.78 -3.48
N ASN A 179 22.04 -13.83 -3.53
CA ASN A 179 20.96 -14.00 -4.50
C ASN A 179 19.75 -14.54 -3.74
N GLY A 180 18.63 -13.82 -3.74
CA GLY A 180 17.47 -14.24 -2.97
C GLY A 180 16.33 -13.24 -2.95
N TYR A 181 15.52 -13.35 -1.90
CA TYR A 181 14.32 -12.55 -1.66
C TYR A 181 14.48 -11.69 -0.42
N GLY A 182 14.04 -10.44 -0.51
CA GLY A 182 14.26 -9.44 0.52
C GLY A 182 15.70 -8.90 0.55
N PHE A 183 15.92 -7.94 1.43
CA PHE A 183 17.22 -7.29 1.54
C PHE A 183 18.32 -8.22 2.09
N PRO A 184 19.54 -8.10 1.58
CA PRO A 184 20.69 -8.80 2.11
C PRO A 184 21.13 -8.18 3.44
N ASN A 185 22.07 -8.84 4.11
CA ASN A 185 22.76 -8.34 5.29
C ASN A 185 24.26 -8.12 5.04
N THR A 186 24.63 -7.85 3.78
CA THR A 186 26.02 -7.82 3.32
C THR A 186 26.26 -6.64 2.38
N THR A 187 27.49 -6.13 2.30
CA THR A 187 27.85 -5.03 1.39
C THR A 187 27.87 -5.47 -0.07
N CYS A 188 27.56 -4.58 -1.02
CA CYS A 188 27.54 -4.90 -2.45
C CYS A 188 28.51 -4.01 -3.24
N GLU A 189 29.79 -4.41 -3.26
CA GLU A 189 30.92 -3.69 -3.88
C GLU A 189 30.61 -3.18 -5.30
N ALA A 190 29.88 -3.98 -6.09
CA ALA A 190 29.59 -3.65 -7.48
C ALA A 190 28.13 -3.26 -7.72
N GLY A 191 27.40 -2.92 -6.65
CA GLY A 191 26.01 -2.49 -6.70
C GLY A 191 25.01 -3.56 -6.22
N PHE A 192 23.86 -3.07 -5.77
CA PHE A 192 22.74 -3.89 -5.33
C PHE A 192 21.67 -3.91 -6.42
N ASN A 193 21.48 -5.09 -7.01
CA ASN A 193 20.59 -5.28 -8.14
C ASN A 193 19.23 -5.80 -7.68
N ALA A 194 18.16 -5.10 -8.06
CA ALA A 194 16.77 -5.51 -7.88
C ALA A 194 16.18 -5.90 -9.23
N ARG A 195 15.46 -7.02 -9.26
CA ARG A 195 14.75 -7.51 -10.44
C ARG A 195 13.27 -7.63 -10.13
N VAL A 196 12.46 -7.11 -11.06
CA VAL A 196 11.00 -7.21 -11.01
C VAL A 196 10.52 -7.89 -12.28
N GLN A 197 10.01 -9.12 -12.17
CA GLN A 197 9.39 -9.82 -13.29
C GLN A 197 7.90 -9.53 -13.34
N PHE A 198 7.36 -9.27 -14.53
CA PHE A 198 5.92 -9.01 -14.68
C PHE A 198 5.17 -10.26 -15.14
N PRO A 199 3.87 -10.36 -14.80
CA PRO A 199 2.94 -11.26 -15.45
C PRO A 199 3.02 -11.18 -16.99
N SER A 200 2.89 -12.33 -17.67
CA SER A 200 3.02 -12.41 -19.15
C SER A 200 1.82 -13.06 -19.83
N CYS A 201 0.76 -13.35 -19.07
CA CYS A 201 -0.47 -13.93 -19.57
C CYS A 201 -1.60 -12.95 -19.34
N TRP A 202 -2.41 -12.70 -20.36
CA TRP A 202 -3.50 -11.72 -20.35
C TRP A 202 -4.85 -12.41 -20.60
N ASP A 203 -5.89 -11.89 -19.95
CA ASP A 203 -7.27 -12.38 -20.14
C ASP A 203 -7.84 -12.12 -21.53
N GLY A 204 -7.16 -11.29 -22.33
CA GLY A 204 -7.52 -10.95 -23.71
C GLY A 204 -8.61 -9.89 -23.82
N VAL A 205 -9.04 -9.29 -22.71
CA VAL A 205 -10.19 -8.38 -22.64
C VAL A 205 -9.86 -7.08 -21.92
N ASN A 206 -9.32 -7.16 -20.70
CA ASN A 206 -9.21 -5.99 -19.81
C ASN A 206 -7.82 -5.35 -19.92
N LEU A 207 -7.76 -4.07 -20.27
CA LEU A 207 -6.49 -3.31 -20.37
C LEU A 207 -5.87 -2.99 -19.00
N ASP A 208 -6.70 -3.04 -17.96
CA ASP A 208 -6.36 -2.84 -16.56
C ASP A 208 -7.48 -3.48 -15.71
N SER A 209 -7.23 -3.78 -14.44
CA SER A 209 -8.24 -4.24 -13.50
C SER A 209 -8.26 -3.38 -12.24
N PRO A 210 -9.30 -3.45 -11.39
CA PRO A 210 -9.34 -2.66 -10.16
C PRO A 210 -8.19 -2.94 -9.18
N SER A 211 -7.52 -4.09 -9.31
CA SER A 211 -6.32 -4.43 -8.54
C SER A 211 -5.03 -4.18 -9.32
N HIS A 212 -5.13 -3.77 -10.59
CA HIS A 212 -4.03 -3.64 -11.56
C HIS A 212 -3.23 -4.92 -11.82
N GLU A 213 -3.73 -6.05 -11.33
CA GLU A 213 -3.05 -7.34 -11.32
C GLU A 213 -3.96 -8.45 -11.86
N SER A 214 -5.26 -8.45 -11.53
CA SER A 214 -6.14 -9.60 -11.79
C SER A 214 -6.50 -9.86 -13.25
N HIS A 215 -6.18 -8.94 -14.17
CA HIS A 215 -6.36 -9.11 -15.61
C HIS A 215 -5.14 -9.74 -16.29
N VAL A 216 -4.06 -9.91 -15.52
CA VAL A 216 -2.84 -10.60 -15.93
C VAL A 216 -2.51 -11.74 -14.98
N ALA A 217 -1.70 -12.68 -15.46
CA ALA A 217 -1.20 -13.79 -14.67
C ALA A 217 0.25 -14.11 -15.04
N TYR A 218 0.99 -14.65 -14.09
CA TYR A 218 2.26 -15.32 -14.37
C TYR A 218 2.01 -16.61 -15.14
N MET A 219 2.99 -17.04 -15.93
CA MET A 219 3.01 -18.39 -16.49
C MET A 219 3.16 -19.43 -15.36
N SER A 220 3.13 -20.72 -15.69
CA SER A 220 3.37 -21.80 -14.72
C SER A 220 4.76 -21.74 -14.05
N GLY A 221 5.68 -20.92 -14.58
CA GLY A 221 6.90 -20.47 -13.91
C GLY A 221 7.11 -18.97 -14.13
N LEU A 222 8.04 -18.36 -13.41
CA LEU A 222 8.31 -16.91 -13.51
C LEU A 222 8.80 -16.49 -14.90
N ASP A 223 9.85 -17.17 -15.38
CA ASP A 223 10.55 -16.80 -16.62
C ASP A 223 10.06 -17.61 -17.84
N ASN A 224 9.33 -18.71 -17.62
CA ASN A 224 8.82 -19.57 -18.70
C ASN A 224 7.67 -20.46 -18.23
N GLY A 225 6.91 -21.02 -19.17
CA GLY A 225 5.84 -21.99 -18.89
C GLY A 225 4.58 -21.76 -19.70
N ASP A 226 3.48 -22.33 -19.19
CA ASP A 226 2.15 -22.22 -19.77
C ASP A 226 1.37 -21.08 -19.15
N CYS A 227 0.59 -20.38 -19.97
CA CYS A 227 -0.41 -19.46 -19.46
C CYS A 227 -1.62 -20.23 -18.90
N PRO A 228 -2.19 -19.79 -17.76
CA PRO A 228 -3.39 -20.40 -17.22
C PRO A 228 -4.57 -20.18 -18.19
N SER A 229 -5.55 -21.10 -18.18
CA SER A 229 -6.71 -21.03 -19.07
C SER A 229 -7.57 -19.77 -18.88
N THR A 230 -7.46 -19.11 -17.73
CA THR A 230 -8.10 -17.82 -17.44
C THR A 230 -7.43 -16.63 -18.14
N HIS A 231 -6.17 -16.78 -18.57
CA HIS A 231 -5.36 -15.75 -19.20
C HIS A 231 -4.67 -16.28 -20.47
N PRO A 232 -5.43 -16.63 -21.52
CA PRO A 232 -4.94 -17.43 -22.63
C PRO A 232 -4.04 -16.66 -23.62
N VAL A 233 -3.92 -15.32 -23.49
CA VAL A 233 -3.15 -14.49 -24.43
C VAL A 233 -1.74 -14.26 -23.88
N GLY A 234 -0.72 -14.71 -24.61
CA GLY A 234 0.68 -14.47 -24.26
C GLY A 234 1.10 -13.05 -24.61
N LEU A 235 1.61 -12.32 -23.63
CA LEU A 235 2.24 -11.01 -23.79
C LEU A 235 3.76 -11.17 -23.85
N MET A 236 4.44 -10.12 -24.33
CA MET A 236 5.89 -10.01 -24.18
C MET A 236 6.25 -9.96 -22.69
N HIS A 237 7.17 -10.82 -22.23
CA HIS A 237 7.55 -10.85 -20.82
C HIS A 237 8.42 -9.62 -20.50
N LEU A 238 7.96 -8.82 -19.54
CA LEU A 238 8.63 -7.61 -19.09
C LEU A 238 9.41 -7.90 -17.81
N MET A 239 10.67 -7.50 -17.74
CA MET A 239 11.46 -7.55 -16.52
C MET A 239 12.22 -6.25 -16.31
N TYR A 240 12.13 -5.67 -15.13
CA TYR A 240 12.97 -4.55 -14.72
C TYR A 240 14.24 -5.07 -14.08
N GLU A 241 15.35 -4.44 -14.41
CA GLU A 241 16.61 -4.58 -13.69
C GLU A 241 17.06 -3.18 -13.24
N ILE A 242 17.12 -3.00 -11.93
CA ILE A 242 17.43 -1.74 -11.26
C ILE A 242 18.70 -1.97 -10.46
N THR A 243 19.70 -1.10 -10.61
CA THR A 243 20.96 -1.22 -9.86
C THR A 243 21.15 -0.01 -8.97
N TRP A 244 21.18 -0.24 -7.65
CA TRP A 244 21.39 0.77 -6.63
C TRP A 244 22.86 0.88 -6.22
N ASP A 245 23.37 2.11 -6.11
CA ASP A 245 24.73 2.42 -5.65
C ASP A 245 24.81 2.42 -4.11
N VAL A 246 24.65 1.24 -3.53
CA VAL A 246 24.73 1.04 -2.07
C VAL A 246 26.18 1.07 -1.55
N ASP A 247 27.18 0.85 -2.41
CA ASP A 247 28.59 0.84 -2.03
C ASP A 247 29.09 2.24 -1.66
N ALA A 248 28.48 3.30 -2.20
CA ALA A 248 28.70 4.69 -1.79
C ALA A 248 28.50 4.93 -0.27
N PHE A 249 27.82 4.02 0.42
CA PHE A 249 27.54 4.09 1.86
C PHE A 249 28.32 3.05 2.69
N ALA A 250 29.18 2.23 2.08
CA ALA A 250 29.80 1.08 2.73
C ALA A 250 30.58 1.43 4.01
N ASP A 251 31.19 2.62 4.09
CA ASP A 251 31.96 3.08 5.27
C ASP A 251 31.07 3.58 6.43
N ARG A 252 29.75 3.65 6.27
CA ARG A 252 28.80 4.24 7.24
C ARG A 252 27.98 3.22 8.02
N TRP A 253 28.19 1.93 7.78
CA TRP A 253 27.52 0.84 8.49
C TRP A 253 28.39 -0.41 8.50
N THR A 254 27.96 -1.43 9.24
CA THR A 254 28.70 -2.69 9.35
C THR A 254 27.75 -3.87 9.22
N GLU A 255 28.18 -4.92 8.50
CA GLU A 255 27.46 -6.19 8.45
C GLU A 255 27.23 -6.76 9.87
N PRO A 256 26.07 -7.39 10.16
CA PRO A 256 24.96 -7.69 9.23
C PRO A 256 23.86 -6.61 9.20
N ASN A 257 24.12 -5.39 9.68
CA ASN A 257 23.07 -4.40 9.95
C ASN A 257 22.70 -3.59 8.70
N TRP A 258 21.93 -4.20 7.80
CA TRP A 258 21.47 -3.55 6.56
C TRP A 258 20.71 -2.23 6.84
N PRO A 259 21.23 -1.08 6.39
CA PRO A 259 20.69 0.23 6.74
C PRO A 259 19.82 0.83 5.63
N PHE A 260 19.37 0.05 4.65
CA PHE A 260 18.57 0.58 3.54
C PHE A 260 17.08 0.26 3.69
N VAL A 261 16.26 1.15 3.17
CA VAL A 261 14.80 1.15 3.32
C VAL A 261 14.16 1.70 2.05
N TYR A 262 13.12 1.05 1.55
CA TYR A 262 12.35 1.61 0.44
C TYR A 262 11.50 2.80 0.90
N ALA A 263 11.11 3.65 -0.05
CA ALA A 263 10.25 4.81 0.17
C ALA A 263 8.93 4.47 0.87
N THR A 264 8.46 3.22 0.73
CA THR A 264 7.32 2.62 1.43
C THR A 264 7.52 2.48 2.94
N GLY A 265 8.71 2.75 3.46
CA GLY A 265 9.12 2.50 4.83
C GLY A 265 9.55 1.06 5.11
N ASP A 266 9.82 0.27 4.07
CA ASP A 266 10.16 -1.14 4.19
C ASP A 266 11.67 -1.40 4.35
N PRO A 267 12.14 -1.86 5.52
CA PRO A 267 13.54 -2.22 5.75
C PRO A 267 13.84 -3.68 5.38
N THR A 268 12.88 -4.41 4.81
CA THR A 268 13.00 -5.85 4.51
C THR A 268 13.14 -6.14 3.02
N GLY A 269 12.86 -5.17 2.15
CA GLY A 269 12.96 -5.31 0.70
C GLY A 269 11.80 -6.04 0.03
N PHE A 270 10.73 -6.42 0.73
CA PHE A 270 9.61 -7.12 0.10
C PHE A 270 8.58 -6.20 -0.55
N SER A 271 8.65 -4.90 -0.29
CA SER A 271 7.72 -3.90 -0.83
C SER A 271 8.09 -3.36 -2.21
N GLU A 272 9.19 -3.82 -2.78
CA GLU A 272 9.58 -3.50 -4.15
C GLU A 272 8.48 -3.93 -5.13
N HIS A 273 8.27 -3.09 -6.13
CA HIS A 273 7.26 -3.28 -7.15
C HIS A 273 7.62 -2.47 -8.38
N GLY A 274 7.14 -2.94 -9.52
CA GLY A 274 7.26 -2.24 -10.78
C GLY A 274 5.88 -1.90 -11.31
N ASP A 275 5.74 -0.69 -11.79
CA ASP A 275 4.54 -0.20 -12.43
C ASP A 275 4.83 0.05 -13.90
N PHE A 276 3.90 -0.38 -14.75
CA PHE A 276 4.02 -0.26 -16.19
C PHE A 276 2.76 0.36 -16.78
N GLN A 277 2.93 1.47 -17.49
CA GLN A 277 1.90 2.04 -18.35
C GLN A 277 2.40 2.03 -19.78
N SER A 278 1.78 1.22 -20.63
CA SER A 278 2.18 1.09 -22.02
C SER A 278 1.95 2.39 -22.79
N GLY A 279 3.00 2.83 -23.47
CA GLY A 279 2.98 3.88 -24.48
C GLY A 279 3.68 3.40 -25.75
N TRP A 280 3.68 2.09 -26.00
CA TRP A 280 4.24 1.50 -27.21
C TRP A 280 3.40 1.84 -28.45
N ASP A 281 4.09 2.09 -29.56
CA ASP A 281 3.52 1.87 -30.88
C ASP A 281 3.28 0.37 -31.04
N GLN A 282 2.00 -0.02 -31.04
CA GLN A 282 1.60 -1.42 -31.07
C GLN A 282 2.12 -2.15 -32.32
N THR A 283 2.18 -1.46 -33.46
CA THR A 283 2.68 -2.07 -34.71
C THR A 283 4.18 -2.27 -34.64
N ALA A 284 4.94 -1.29 -34.14
CA ALA A 284 6.37 -1.42 -33.98
C ALA A 284 6.73 -2.52 -32.97
N LEU A 285 6.03 -2.58 -31.84
CA LEU A 285 6.25 -3.62 -30.83
C LEU A 285 5.90 -5.02 -31.38
N GLN A 286 4.76 -5.17 -32.07
CA GLN A 286 4.38 -6.46 -32.66
C GLN A 286 5.41 -6.92 -33.71
N ASN A 287 5.89 -6.00 -34.55
CA ASN A 287 6.95 -6.32 -35.51
C ASN A 287 8.26 -6.69 -34.82
N ALA A 288 8.63 -6.03 -33.71
CA ALA A 288 9.81 -6.40 -32.94
C ALA A 288 9.67 -7.80 -32.32
N ILE A 289 8.50 -8.15 -31.79
CA ILE A 289 8.18 -9.48 -31.27
C ILE A 289 8.32 -10.55 -32.37
N ASP A 290 7.75 -10.30 -33.54
CA ASP A 290 7.63 -11.29 -34.62
C ASP A 290 8.91 -11.46 -35.43
N TYR A 291 9.66 -10.39 -35.64
CA TYR A 291 10.73 -10.36 -36.64
C TYR A 291 12.09 -10.05 -36.08
N CYS A 292 12.16 -9.47 -34.88
CA CYS A 292 13.46 -9.31 -34.31
C CYS A 292 13.95 -10.68 -33.83
N ASN A 293 13.15 -11.68 -33.39
CA ASN A 293 13.61 -12.94 -32.73
C ASN A 293 14.54 -13.94 -33.48
N ASN A 294 15.63 -13.50 -34.14
CA ASN A 294 16.47 -14.36 -34.98
C ASN A 294 17.80 -14.79 -34.32
N ALA A 295 17.90 -16.08 -33.98
CA ALA A 295 19.11 -16.69 -33.43
C ALA A 295 20.36 -16.61 -34.34
N ASN A 296 20.19 -16.29 -35.63
CA ASN A 296 21.29 -16.25 -36.61
C ASN A 296 21.88 -14.85 -36.85
N ASP A 297 21.41 -13.83 -36.14
CA ASP A 297 22.00 -12.48 -36.21
C ASP A 297 22.08 -11.81 -34.82
N SER A 298 22.54 -10.55 -34.77
CA SER A 298 22.77 -9.83 -33.51
C SER A 298 21.49 -9.58 -32.70
N THR A 299 20.33 -9.59 -33.35
CA THR A 299 19.05 -9.55 -32.66
C THR A 299 18.94 -10.74 -31.71
N GLY A 300 19.41 -11.94 -32.11
CA GLY A 300 19.46 -13.18 -31.34
C GLY A 300 20.11 -13.11 -29.96
N SER A 301 20.96 -12.09 -29.77
CA SER A 301 21.70 -11.82 -28.53
C SER A 301 21.13 -10.63 -27.73
N GLY A 302 19.96 -10.12 -28.12
CA GLY A 302 19.31 -8.99 -27.45
C GLY A 302 19.79 -7.62 -27.87
N ASN A 303 20.46 -7.49 -29.03
CA ASN A 303 20.93 -6.19 -29.51
C ASN A 303 19.78 -5.37 -30.10
N THR A 304 19.25 -4.42 -29.32
CA THR A 304 18.13 -3.55 -29.70
C THR A 304 18.38 -2.78 -30.99
N SER A 305 19.61 -2.31 -31.23
CA SER A 305 19.97 -1.55 -32.44
C SER A 305 19.99 -2.39 -33.71
N ALA A 306 19.98 -3.72 -33.60
CA ALA A 306 19.88 -4.61 -34.75
C ALA A 306 18.43 -4.82 -35.21
N CYS A 307 17.43 -4.43 -34.41
CA CYS A 307 16.02 -4.56 -34.74
C CYS A 307 15.56 -3.40 -35.64
N PRO A 308 15.21 -3.63 -36.93
CA PRO A 308 14.88 -2.57 -37.88
C PRO A 308 13.59 -1.80 -37.57
N TYR A 309 12.77 -2.32 -36.65
CA TYR A 309 11.52 -1.70 -36.21
C TYR A 309 11.72 -0.75 -35.03
N LEU A 310 12.91 -0.77 -34.40
CA LEU A 310 13.23 0.05 -33.24
C LEU A 310 14.30 1.08 -33.61
N THR A 311 14.19 2.27 -33.05
CA THR A 311 15.19 3.32 -33.19
C THR A 311 15.81 3.57 -31.83
N VAL A 312 17.12 3.34 -31.73
CA VAL A 312 17.89 3.57 -30.51
C VAL A 312 18.51 4.96 -30.56
N LEU A 313 18.06 5.84 -29.68
CA LEU A 313 18.62 7.17 -29.47
C LEU A 313 19.99 7.07 -28.77
N PRO A 314 20.90 8.04 -29.01
CA PRO A 314 22.05 8.20 -28.14
C PRO A 314 21.62 8.45 -26.69
N ALA A 315 22.29 7.82 -25.72
CA ALA A 315 22.04 8.02 -24.28
C ALA A 315 21.98 9.51 -23.90
N THR A 316 22.87 10.33 -24.45
CA THR A 316 22.91 11.78 -24.21
C THR A 316 21.66 12.51 -24.69
N THR A 317 20.90 11.96 -25.62
CA THR A 317 19.62 12.52 -26.07
C THR A 317 18.52 12.15 -25.09
N ALA A 318 18.40 10.85 -24.74
CA ALA A 318 17.40 10.38 -23.78
C ALA A 318 17.54 11.06 -22.41
N GLN A 319 18.78 11.26 -21.93
CA GLN A 319 19.09 11.94 -20.67
C GLN A 319 18.62 13.39 -20.58
N THR A 320 18.35 14.05 -21.72
CA THR A 320 17.83 15.43 -21.73
C THR A 320 16.33 15.49 -21.47
N CYS A 321 15.60 14.38 -21.59
CA CYS A 321 14.18 14.34 -21.32
C CYS A 321 13.93 14.31 -19.80
N LYS A 322 13.42 15.43 -19.30
CA LYS A 322 13.10 15.66 -17.89
C LYS A 322 11.78 16.41 -17.80
N ILE A 323 11.00 16.13 -16.76
CA ILE A 323 9.87 16.97 -16.37
C ILE A 323 10.10 17.50 -14.96
N GLU A 324 9.48 18.64 -14.67
CA GLU A 324 9.51 19.21 -13.32
C GLU A 324 8.52 18.46 -12.42
N PRO A 325 8.90 18.10 -11.19
CA PRO A 325 8.00 17.45 -10.25
C PRO A 325 6.82 18.37 -9.92
N LEU A 326 5.63 17.79 -9.78
CA LEU A 326 4.43 18.55 -9.42
C LEU A 326 4.36 18.87 -7.92
N LEU A 327 5.05 18.09 -7.10
CA LEU A 327 5.14 18.26 -5.66
C LEU A 327 6.42 18.96 -5.24
N SER A 328 6.27 20.04 -4.48
CA SER A 328 7.39 20.77 -3.87
C SER A 328 7.74 20.21 -2.48
N GLU A 329 8.02 18.91 -2.39
CA GLU A 329 8.50 18.27 -1.15
C GLU A 329 9.94 17.75 -1.30
N PRO A 330 10.75 17.76 -0.21
CA PRO A 330 12.09 17.17 -0.28
C PRO A 330 12.01 15.65 -0.40
N ILE A 331 12.50 15.12 -1.52
CA ILE A 331 12.62 13.67 -1.76
C ILE A 331 14.07 13.19 -1.89
N ASN A 332 15.01 14.13 -1.86
CA ASN A 332 16.43 13.93 -2.06
C ASN A 332 17.22 14.65 -0.96
N GLY A 333 18.47 14.24 -0.79
CA GLY A 333 19.37 14.80 0.23
C GLY A 333 19.12 14.21 1.61
N ASN A 334 19.51 14.94 2.65
CA ASN A 334 19.41 14.50 4.04
C ASN A 334 18.03 14.85 4.63
N LEU A 335 17.22 13.81 4.87
CA LEU A 335 15.83 13.90 5.31
C LEU A 335 15.69 13.40 6.74
N THR A 336 14.89 14.06 7.57
CA THR A 336 14.57 13.57 8.92
C THR A 336 13.48 12.50 8.91
N LEU A 337 12.69 12.43 7.84
CA LEU A 337 11.60 11.49 7.62
C LEU A 337 11.60 11.07 6.15
N LEU A 338 11.14 9.87 5.84
CA LEU A 338 10.87 9.47 4.46
C LEU A 338 9.73 10.32 3.85
N PRO A 339 9.79 10.67 2.56
CA PRO A 339 8.76 11.49 1.92
C PRO A 339 7.40 10.80 1.89
N GLY A 340 6.36 11.54 2.25
CA GLY A 340 4.99 11.07 2.27
C GLY A 340 4.29 10.95 3.62
N PRO A 341 3.07 10.39 3.65
CA PRO A 341 2.35 10.18 4.89
C PRO A 341 3.16 9.24 5.79
N ARG A 342 3.85 9.83 6.79
CA ARG A 342 4.67 9.19 7.84
C ARG A 342 4.92 7.68 7.64
N THR A 343 5.87 7.38 6.77
CA THR A 343 6.26 6.01 6.34
C THR A 343 7.05 5.23 7.40
N GLU A 344 7.42 5.85 8.52
CA GLU A 344 8.00 5.16 9.68
C GLU A 344 7.01 4.24 10.43
N TRP A 345 5.74 4.22 9.99
CA TRP A 345 4.63 3.57 10.69
C TRP A 345 4.00 2.42 9.91
N VAL A 346 4.57 2.00 8.77
CA VAL A 346 4.12 0.79 8.06
C VAL A 346 4.83 -0.44 8.61
N THR A 347 4.53 -0.77 9.87
CA THR A 347 4.69 -2.15 10.35
C THR A 347 3.51 -2.98 9.81
N PRO A 348 3.77 -4.10 9.13
CA PRO A 348 2.75 -4.94 8.50
C PRO A 348 2.06 -5.79 9.56
N LYS A 349 1.14 -5.20 10.33
CA LYS A 349 0.01 -5.84 11.05
C LYS A 349 -0.66 -4.91 12.05
N LEU A 350 -0.06 -3.75 12.34
CA LEU A 350 -0.74 -2.61 12.94
C LEU A 350 -1.26 -1.72 11.81
N THR A 351 -2.40 -2.06 11.21
CA THR A 351 -3.11 -1.08 10.39
C THR A 351 -3.27 0.16 11.25
N ILE A 352 -2.74 1.31 10.83
CA ILE A 352 -2.96 2.61 11.47
C ILE A 352 -4.46 2.90 11.36
N ARG A 353 -5.20 2.39 12.32
CA ARG A 353 -6.64 2.55 12.48
C ARG A 353 -6.85 3.63 13.51
N ILE A 354 -7.99 4.29 13.43
CA ILE A 354 -8.35 5.37 14.36
C ILE A 354 -8.13 5.03 15.84
N GLY A 355 -8.29 3.76 16.25
CA GLY A 355 -8.02 3.32 17.62
C GLY A 355 -6.55 3.48 18.04
N PHE A 356 -5.61 3.10 17.18
CA PHE A 356 -4.18 3.27 17.45
C PHE A 356 -3.80 4.75 17.47
N GLU A 357 -4.29 5.55 16.52
CA GLU A 357 -4.02 6.99 16.49
C GLU A 357 -4.67 7.74 17.67
N THR A 358 -5.82 7.27 18.17
CA THR A 358 -6.43 7.80 19.41
C THR A 358 -5.52 7.52 20.60
N ALA A 359 -5.06 6.27 20.72
CA ALA A 359 -4.10 5.87 21.75
C ALA A 359 -2.79 6.67 21.67
N ARG A 360 -2.30 6.95 20.46
CA ARG A 360 -1.10 7.75 20.19
C ARG A 360 -1.23 9.21 20.62
N HIS A 361 -2.36 9.85 20.33
CA HIS A 361 -2.57 11.23 20.80
C HIS A 361 -2.71 11.29 22.33
N LEU A 362 -3.40 10.32 22.93
CA LEU A 362 -3.53 10.21 24.38
C LEU A 362 -2.20 9.89 25.07
N SER A 363 -1.32 9.11 24.44
CA SER A 363 -0.03 8.73 25.04
C SER A 363 0.91 9.92 25.25
N LYS A 364 0.68 11.02 24.52
CA LYS A 364 1.49 12.26 24.62
C LYS A 364 1.07 13.17 25.77
N LEU A 365 0.00 12.84 26.49
CA LEU A 365 -0.50 13.66 27.59
C LEU A 365 0.13 13.22 28.92
N GLU A 366 0.44 14.20 29.77
CA GLU A 366 0.84 13.95 31.15
C GLU A 366 -0.33 13.38 31.96
N HIS A 367 -0.01 12.60 32.99
CA HIS A 367 -0.99 12.04 33.94
C HIS A 367 -2.06 11.11 33.33
N VAL A 368 -1.80 10.55 32.14
CA VAL A 368 -2.66 9.53 31.52
C VAL A 368 -2.10 8.13 31.79
N HIS A 369 -2.97 7.23 32.25
CA HIS A 369 -2.73 5.78 32.23
C HIS A 369 -3.60 5.16 31.14
N LEU A 370 -2.96 4.72 30.07
CA LEU A 370 -3.60 4.22 28.85
C LEU A 370 -3.58 2.69 28.81
N PHE A 371 -4.77 2.09 28.75
CA PHE A 371 -4.94 0.66 28.46
C PHE A 371 -5.25 0.48 26.97
N VAL A 372 -4.27 0.01 26.21
CA VAL A 372 -4.40 -0.29 24.79
C VAL A 372 -4.88 -1.73 24.66
N SER A 373 -5.97 -1.93 23.93
CA SER A 373 -6.61 -3.25 23.85
C SER A 373 -6.75 -3.78 22.43
N GLY A 374 -6.77 -5.12 22.31
CA GLY A 374 -7.03 -5.81 21.07
C GLY A 374 -7.19 -7.32 21.25
N ARG A 375 -7.90 -7.97 20.33
CA ARG A 375 -8.20 -9.41 20.41
C ARG A 375 -7.00 -10.33 20.19
N ASN A 376 -5.91 -9.81 19.61
CA ASN A 376 -4.69 -10.59 19.37
C ASN A 376 -3.59 -10.10 20.31
N SER A 377 -3.15 -10.98 21.20
CA SER A 377 -2.16 -10.68 22.26
C SER A 377 -0.83 -10.17 21.71
N THR A 378 -0.32 -10.77 20.63
CA THR A 378 0.93 -10.34 20.00
C THR A 378 0.79 -8.93 19.45
N ARG A 379 -0.28 -8.64 18.69
CA ARG A 379 -0.47 -7.33 18.08
C ARG A 379 -0.72 -6.22 19.09
N VAL A 380 -1.47 -6.49 20.16
CA VAL A 380 -1.67 -5.48 21.20
C VAL A 380 -0.36 -5.19 21.95
N GLN A 381 0.48 -6.20 22.15
CA GLN A 381 1.81 -5.99 22.74
C GLN A 381 2.72 -5.16 21.82
N GLU A 382 2.73 -5.45 20.52
CA GLU A 382 3.46 -4.67 19.52
C GLU A 382 2.98 -3.21 19.49
N ALA A 383 1.66 -2.97 19.47
CA ALA A 383 1.07 -1.63 19.55
C ALA A 383 1.51 -0.86 20.80
N THR A 384 1.46 -1.52 21.95
CA THR A 384 1.85 -0.93 23.22
C THR A 384 3.34 -0.58 23.24
N ASN A 385 4.20 -1.48 22.78
CA ASN A 385 5.65 -1.21 22.72
C ASN A 385 5.96 -0.05 21.79
N LEU A 386 5.25 0.00 20.65
CA LEU A 386 5.39 1.07 19.68
C LEU A 386 4.98 2.43 20.26
N LEU A 387 3.84 2.51 20.96
CA LEU A 387 3.40 3.73 21.66
C LEU A 387 4.38 4.17 22.74
N LYS A 388 4.97 3.23 23.48
CA LYS A 388 6.00 3.53 24.49
C LYS A 388 7.28 4.09 23.88
N SER A 389 7.62 3.68 22.66
CA SER A 389 8.81 4.16 21.95
C SER A 389 8.61 5.48 21.21
N GLU A 390 7.38 6.00 21.13
CA GLU A 390 7.10 7.29 20.46
C GLU A 390 7.76 8.45 21.18
N GLU A 391 8.36 9.35 20.41
CA GLU A 391 8.85 10.61 20.91
C GLU A 391 7.71 11.42 21.56
N GLY A 392 7.95 11.86 22.80
CA GLY A 392 6.97 12.59 23.59
C GLY A 392 5.87 11.73 24.21
N CYS A 393 6.02 10.39 24.28
CA CYS A 393 5.15 9.57 25.13
C CYS A 393 5.35 9.94 26.61
N GLN A 394 4.28 10.40 27.26
CA GLN A 394 4.24 10.82 28.66
C GLN A 394 3.30 9.96 29.51
N ALA A 395 2.42 9.19 28.87
CA ALA A 395 1.48 8.30 29.53
C ALA A 395 2.15 7.01 30.02
N VAL A 396 1.58 6.41 31.06
CA VAL A 396 1.81 4.99 31.36
C VAL A 396 0.96 4.19 30.39
N VAL A 397 1.56 3.30 29.60
CA VAL A 397 0.84 2.50 28.58
C VAL A 397 0.88 1.02 28.94
N ASP A 398 -0.28 0.37 28.99
CA ASP A 398 -0.41 -1.06 29.23
C ASP A 398 -1.23 -1.74 28.13
N SER A 399 -0.80 -2.94 27.71
CA SER A 399 -1.59 -3.80 26.83
C SER A 399 -2.65 -4.56 27.62
N VAL A 400 -3.82 -4.79 27.02
CA VAL A 400 -4.89 -5.64 27.55
C VAL A 400 -5.48 -6.47 26.41
N VAL A 401 -5.60 -7.78 26.58
CA VAL A 401 -6.26 -8.62 25.56
C VAL A 401 -7.76 -8.48 25.72
N LEU A 402 -8.43 -8.04 24.67
CA LEU A 402 -9.89 -7.83 24.67
C LEU A 402 -10.46 -8.14 23.29
N ASP A 403 -11.23 -9.23 23.20
CA ASP A 403 -12.19 -9.46 22.13
C ASP A 403 -13.58 -9.07 22.62
N VAL A 404 -14.15 -8.02 22.04
CA VAL A 404 -15.47 -7.51 22.43
C VAL A 404 -16.61 -8.44 22.03
N SER A 405 -16.35 -9.48 21.24
CA SER A 405 -17.34 -10.49 20.86
C SER A 405 -17.32 -11.74 21.77
N ASP A 406 -16.47 -11.75 22.80
CA ASP A 406 -16.32 -12.85 23.76
C ASP A 406 -16.46 -12.36 25.21
N ASP A 407 -17.53 -12.79 25.88
CA ASP A 407 -17.83 -12.44 27.27
C ASP A 407 -16.71 -12.82 28.24
N PHE A 408 -16.02 -13.95 28.02
CA PHE A 408 -14.90 -14.36 28.89
C PHE A 408 -13.71 -13.42 28.70
N SER A 409 -13.44 -13.00 27.47
CA SER A 409 -12.40 -12.02 27.17
C SER A 409 -12.72 -10.66 27.80
N ILE A 410 -13.97 -10.21 27.75
CA ILE A 410 -14.42 -8.96 28.39
C ILE A 410 -14.19 -9.01 29.91
N GLN A 411 -14.64 -10.08 30.58
CA GLN A 411 -14.49 -10.20 32.04
C GLN A 411 -13.02 -10.32 32.46
N ALA A 412 -12.19 -11.03 31.67
CA ALA A 412 -10.76 -11.11 31.91
C ALA A 412 -10.09 -9.73 31.80
N ALA A 413 -10.45 -8.95 30.78
CA ALA A 413 -9.94 -7.59 30.57
C ALA A 413 -10.33 -6.65 31.72
N VAL A 414 -11.58 -6.70 32.20
CA VAL A 414 -12.03 -5.90 33.36
C VAL A 414 -11.18 -6.22 34.59
N LYS A 415 -10.97 -7.51 34.88
CA LYS A 415 -10.16 -7.93 36.03
C LYS A 415 -8.69 -7.51 35.91
N GLU A 416 -8.13 -7.61 34.70
CA GLU A 416 -6.75 -7.18 34.43
C GLU A 416 -6.60 -5.67 34.63
N VAL A 417 -7.50 -4.87 34.06
CA VAL A 417 -7.52 -3.40 34.21
C VAL A 417 -7.74 -3.01 35.67
N GLU A 418 -8.69 -3.62 36.37
CA GLU A 418 -8.92 -3.38 37.79
C GLU A 418 -7.67 -3.64 38.64
N THR A 419 -6.97 -4.75 38.35
CA THR A 419 -5.72 -5.10 39.04
C THR A 419 -4.64 -4.04 38.79
N LYS A 420 -4.48 -3.59 37.53
CA LYS A 420 -3.48 -2.58 37.16
C LYS A 420 -3.81 -1.19 37.70
N LEU A 421 -5.09 -0.85 37.82
CA LEU A 421 -5.55 0.39 38.45
C LEU A 421 -5.31 0.40 39.96
N GLY A 422 -5.16 -0.75 40.62
CA GLY A 422 -4.81 -0.82 42.04
C GLY A 422 -5.80 -0.10 42.97
N GLY A 423 -7.08 -0.02 42.58
CA GLY A 423 -8.12 0.71 43.30
C GLY A 423 -8.42 2.12 42.75
N ALA A 424 -7.64 2.61 41.79
CA ALA A 424 -7.98 3.81 41.03
C ALA A 424 -9.23 3.60 40.14
N ALA A 425 -9.80 4.71 39.69
CA ALA A 425 -10.93 4.70 38.77
C ALA A 425 -10.48 4.52 37.32
N LEU A 426 -11.40 4.05 36.46
CA LEU A 426 -11.30 4.27 35.02
C LEU A 426 -12.05 5.56 34.71
N ASP A 427 -11.44 6.51 34.00
CA ASP A 427 -12.10 7.79 33.69
C ASP A 427 -12.82 7.76 32.34
N VAL A 428 -12.24 7.09 31.34
CA VAL A 428 -12.74 7.09 29.97
C VAL A 428 -12.70 5.69 29.39
N LEU A 429 -13.81 5.27 28.77
CA LEU A 429 -13.88 4.09 27.92
C LEU A 429 -14.16 4.51 26.47
N VAL A 430 -13.28 4.10 25.55
CA VAL A 430 -13.46 4.34 24.10
C VAL A 430 -13.80 3.03 23.41
N ASN A 431 -15.06 2.84 23.03
CA ASN A 431 -15.52 1.69 22.25
C ASN A 431 -15.26 1.96 20.76
N ASN A 432 -14.04 1.62 20.32
CA ASN A 432 -13.59 1.81 18.94
C ASN A 432 -13.78 0.56 18.05
N ALA A 433 -13.73 -0.64 18.65
CA ALA A 433 -13.75 -1.89 17.88
C ALA A 433 -14.98 -1.96 16.97
N GLY A 434 -14.77 -2.35 15.72
CA GLY A 434 -15.84 -2.52 14.76
C GLY A 434 -15.40 -3.19 13.46
N ILE A 435 -16.34 -3.85 12.81
CA ILE A 435 -16.15 -4.54 11.53
C ILE A 435 -17.18 -4.09 10.49
N VAL A 436 -16.79 -4.24 9.24
CA VAL A 436 -17.65 -4.18 8.05
C VAL A 436 -17.27 -5.39 7.19
N LEU A 437 -18.26 -6.01 6.53
CA LEU A 437 -17.99 -7.18 5.69
C LEU A 437 -17.27 -6.74 4.41
N LYS A 438 -16.20 -7.45 4.05
CA LYS A 438 -15.41 -7.15 2.83
C LYS A 438 -16.11 -7.54 1.54
N ASN A 439 -17.03 -8.51 1.59
CA ASN A 439 -17.86 -8.97 0.48
C ASN A 439 -19.33 -8.90 0.89
N ASP A 440 -20.24 -8.64 -0.05
CA ASP A 440 -21.68 -8.43 0.22
C ASP A 440 -22.31 -9.59 1.00
N VAL A 441 -21.85 -10.80 0.72
CA VAL A 441 -22.03 -11.96 1.57
C VAL A 441 -20.70 -12.69 1.43
N GLY A 442 -20.05 -13.09 2.52
CA GLY A 442 -18.93 -14.03 2.40
C GLY A 442 -19.45 -15.39 1.88
N ASP A 443 -18.98 -16.48 2.46
CA ASP A 443 -19.42 -17.83 2.13
C ASP A 443 -20.76 -18.21 2.83
N GLY A 444 -21.53 -17.23 3.34
CA GLY A 444 -22.57 -17.40 4.37
C GLY A 444 -23.97 -16.83 4.06
N THR A 445 -24.84 -16.77 5.08
CA THR A 445 -26.23 -16.26 4.96
C THR A 445 -26.38 -14.83 5.49
N LEU A 446 -27.45 -14.12 5.09
CA LEU A 446 -27.80 -12.81 5.65
C LEU A 446 -27.87 -12.81 7.19
N ARG A 447 -28.39 -13.90 7.78
CA ARG A 447 -28.45 -14.05 9.25
C ARG A 447 -27.05 -14.06 9.86
N ALA A 448 -26.14 -14.84 9.29
CA ALA A 448 -24.77 -14.92 9.79
C ALA A 448 -24.05 -13.56 9.68
N ALA A 449 -24.30 -12.81 8.60
CA ALA A 449 -23.79 -11.45 8.44
C ALA A 449 -24.28 -10.51 9.57
N PHE A 450 -25.59 -10.54 9.87
CA PHE A 450 -26.14 -9.79 11.01
C PHE A 450 -25.52 -10.22 12.33
N GLU A 451 -25.43 -11.52 12.59
CA GLU A 451 -24.87 -12.06 13.84
C GLU A 451 -23.41 -11.62 14.04
N GLU A 452 -22.56 -11.75 13.02
CA GLU A 452 -21.14 -11.37 13.09
C GLU A 452 -20.95 -9.86 13.36
N VAL A 453 -21.62 -9.02 12.56
CA VAL A 453 -21.45 -7.56 12.66
C VAL A 453 -22.10 -7.02 13.93
N PHE A 454 -23.28 -7.50 14.33
CA PHE A 454 -23.92 -7.07 15.59
C PHE A 454 -23.15 -7.56 16.81
N ALA A 455 -22.57 -8.78 16.76
CA ALA A 455 -21.75 -9.30 17.86
C ALA A 455 -20.63 -8.31 18.22
N THR A 456 -19.96 -7.75 17.21
CA THR A 456 -18.85 -6.81 17.43
C THR A 456 -19.34 -5.36 17.62
N ASN A 457 -20.14 -4.83 16.69
CA ASN A 457 -20.46 -3.40 16.60
C ASN A 457 -21.55 -2.94 17.58
N THR A 458 -22.31 -3.89 18.14
CA THR A 458 -23.54 -3.59 18.88
C THR A 458 -23.54 -4.26 20.25
N SER A 459 -23.71 -5.58 20.33
CA SER A 459 -23.75 -6.27 21.63
C SER A 459 -22.40 -6.21 22.34
N GLY A 460 -21.29 -6.36 21.62
CA GLY A 460 -19.96 -6.25 22.20
C GLY A 460 -19.70 -4.89 22.86
N VAL A 461 -20.19 -3.80 22.25
CA VAL A 461 -20.12 -2.46 22.85
C VAL A 461 -21.00 -2.34 24.09
N ALA A 462 -22.22 -2.87 24.07
CA ALA A 462 -23.11 -2.86 25.24
C ALA A 462 -22.52 -3.66 26.42
N VAL A 463 -22.07 -4.89 26.17
CA VAL A 463 -21.55 -5.78 27.21
C VAL A 463 -20.22 -5.26 27.75
N THR A 464 -19.31 -4.78 26.88
CA THR A 464 -18.06 -4.16 27.33
C THR A 464 -18.34 -2.93 28.18
N SER A 465 -19.24 -2.05 27.73
CA SER A 465 -19.59 -0.86 28.50
C SER A 465 -20.15 -1.21 29.87
N ASP A 466 -21.10 -2.13 29.93
CA ASP A 466 -21.72 -2.60 31.18
C ASP A 466 -20.68 -3.21 32.14
N ALA A 467 -19.79 -4.06 31.62
CA ALA A 467 -18.75 -4.72 32.41
C ALA A 467 -17.73 -3.73 33.01
N PHE A 468 -17.41 -2.63 32.31
CA PHE A 468 -16.49 -1.59 32.79
C PHE A 468 -17.18 -0.50 33.65
N LEU A 469 -18.53 -0.46 33.72
CA LEU A 469 -19.26 0.52 34.53
C LEU A 469 -18.79 0.60 36.00
N PRO A 470 -18.51 -0.51 36.72
CA PRO A 470 -18.05 -0.43 38.10
C PRO A 470 -16.73 0.31 38.28
N LEU A 471 -15.82 0.26 37.29
CA LEU A 471 -14.56 1.01 37.30
C LEU A 471 -14.78 2.48 36.95
N LEU A 472 -15.68 2.75 35.98
CA LEU A 472 -16.06 4.11 35.58
C LEU A 472 -16.74 4.88 36.72
N LYS A 473 -17.63 4.22 37.47
CA LYS A 473 -18.37 4.83 38.60
C LYS A 473 -17.48 5.23 39.78
N ARG A 474 -16.23 4.78 39.83
CA ARG A 474 -15.25 5.23 40.83
C ARG A 474 -14.68 6.61 40.49
N SER A 475 -14.79 7.04 39.23
CA SER A 475 -14.21 8.31 38.80
C SER A 475 -15.01 9.48 39.38
N THR A 476 -14.27 10.46 39.92
CA THR A 476 -14.81 11.77 40.32
C THR A 476 -14.61 12.83 39.25
N ALA A 477 -13.88 12.50 38.18
CA ALA A 477 -13.48 13.38 37.09
C ALA A 477 -14.46 13.32 35.89
N ARG A 478 -15.76 13.13 36.17
CA ARG A 478 -16.85 12.96 35.18
C ARG A 478 -16.57 11.83 34.18
N PRO A 479 -16.83 10.57 34.57
CA PRO A 479 -16.54 9.41 33.72
C PRO A 479 -17.23 9.48 32.36
N ARG A 480 -16.56 8.92 31.33
CA ARG A 480 -17.01 9.01 29.94
C ARG A 480 -17.02 7.68 29.22
N ILE A 481 -18.00 7.52 28.33
CA ILE A 481 -18.04 6.44 27.35
C ILE A 481 -18.19 7.06 25.97
N VAL A 482 -17.19 6.84 25.12
CA VAL A 482 -17.15 7.32 23.74
C VAL A 482 -17.31 6.14 22.80
N ASN A 483 -18.43 6.10 22.07
CA ASN A 483 -18.73 5.04 21.12
C ASN A 483 -18.41 5.50 19.69
N VAL A 484 -17.51 4.81 19.00
CA VAL A 484 -17.16 5.13 17.60
C VAL A 484 -18.24 4.57 16.67
N GLY A 485 -19.13 5.46 16.24
CA GLY A 485 -20.25 5.19 15.34
C GLY A 485 -19.95 5.49 13.88
N SER A 486 -21.01 5.79 13.12
CA SER A 486 -20.96 6.20 11.72
C SER A 486 -22.22 7.01 11.41
N VAL A 487 -22.10 8.05 10.58
CA VAL A 487 -23.26 8.79 10.04
C VAL A 487 -24.27 7.87 9.34
N SER A 488 -23.83 6.72 8.83
CA SER A 488 -24.72 5.71 8.25
C SER A 488 -25.69 5.07 9.26
N GLY A 489 -25.42 5.21 10.56
CA GLY A 489 -26.35 4.81 11.62
C GLY A 489 -27.46 5.83 11.89
N SER A 490 -27.38 7.05 11.32
CA SER A 490 -28.41 8.09 11.49
C SER A 490 -29.61 7.81 10.61
N CYS A 491 -30.75 7.47 11.20
CA CYS A 491 -32.00 7.37 10.44
C CYS A 491 -32.41 8.75 9.89
N GLY A 492 -32.18 9.83 10.65
CA GLY A 492 -32.51 11.18 10.23
C GLY A 492 -31.70 11.65 9.02
N ILE A 493 -30.39 11.40 8.98
CA ILE A 493 -29.56 11.74 7.83
C ILE A 493 -29.90 10.80 6.66
N THR A 494 -29.89 9.48 6.88
CA THR A 494 -30.09 8.50 5.78
C THR A 494 -31.46 8.56 5.10
N SER A 495 -32.48 9.11 5.77
CA SER A 495 -33.81 9.34 5.18
C SER A 495 -33.99 10.74 4.57
N SER A 496 -33.00 11.63 4.69
CA SER A 496 -33.08 13.00 4.18
C SER A 496 -32.91 13.04 2.64
N PRO A 497 -33.77 13.78 1.92
CA PRO A 497 -33.59 14.01 0.48
C PRO A 497 -32.34 14.85 0.14
N ASP A 498 -31.81 15.61 1.11
CA ASP A 498 -30.61 16.44 0.97
C ASP A 498 -29.34 15.75 1.49
N PHE A 499 -29.28 14.41 1.43
CA PHE A 499 -28.14 13.63 1.92
C PHE A 499 -26.83 14.12 1.25
N PRO A 500 -25.84 14.63 2.02
CA PRO A 500 -24.63 15.19 1.43
C PRO A 500 -23.87 14.12 0.64
N SER A 501 -23.60 14.38 -0.63
CA SER A 501 -22.93 13.45 -1.57
C SER A 501 -21.56 12.98 -1.10
N GLN A 502 -20.90 13.74 -0.22
CA GLN A 502 -19.63 13.38 0.44
C GLN A 502 -19.71 12.11 1.33
N TYR A 503 -20.90 11.68 1.74
CA TYR A 503 -21.09 10.44 2.51
C TYR A 503 -21.54 9.25 1.63
N LEU A 504 -21.84 9.50 0.35
CA LEU A 504 -22.09 8.45 -0.66
C LEU A 504 -20.78 7.80 -1.16
N LEU A 505 -19.62 8.33 -0.77
CA LEU A 505 -18.30 7.85 -1.21
C LEU A 505 -17.91 6.45 -0.68
N MET A 506 -18.72 5.83 0.18
CA MET A 506 -18.58 4.40 0.53
C MET A 506 -19.36 3.47 -0.43
N VAL A 507 -19.99 4.02 -1.47
CA VAL A 507 -20.87 3.30 -2.38
C VAL A 507 -20.36 3.46 -3.80
N ARG A 508 -19.85 2.37 -4.40
CA ARG A 508 -19.44 2.35 -5.81
C ARG A 508 -20.63 2.75 -6.68
N ALA A 509 -20.53 3.88 -7.37
CA ALA A 509 -21.41 4.21 -8.48
C ALA A 509 -21.18 3.18 -9.60
N ARG A 510 -22.07 2.20 -9.71
CA ARG A 510 -22.18 1.34 -10.90
C ARG A 510 -22.62 2.23 -12.07
N PRO A 511 -21.92 2.27 -13.22
CA PRO A 511 -22.22 3.20 -14.30
C PRO A 511 -23.44 2.83 -15.17
N TRP A 512 -24.45 2.15 -14.62
CA TRP A 512 -25.65 1.73 -15.36
C TRP A 512 -26.95 1.90 -14.54
N SER A 513 -27.31 3.13 -14.20
CA SER A 513 -28.73 3.49 -14.01
C SER A 513 -28.94 5.00 -14.05
N SER A 514 -29.16 5.52 -15.26
CA SER A 514 -29.74 6.84 -15.46
C SER A 514 -31.23 6.82 -15.04
N SER A 515 -31.54 7.08 -13.77
CA SER A 515 -32.81 7.66 -13.29
C SER A 515 -32.87 7.71 -11.75
N LEU A 516 -32.88 8.93 -11.21
CA LEU A 516 -33.58 9.38 -9.99
C LEU A 516 -34.07 8.27 -9.02
N HIS A 517 -33.22 7.83 -8.09
CA HIS A 517 -33.50 7.49 -6.68
C HIS A 517 -32.19 7.13 -5.99
N MET A 518 -31.65 8.06 -5.21
CA MET A 518 -30.59 7.80 -4.22
C MET A 518 -31.16 6.88 -3.15
N LEU A 519 -31.01 5.57 -3.32
CA LEU A 519 -31.05 4.62 -2.22
C LEU A 519 -29.63 4.14 -2.02
N VAL A 520 -29.15 4.36 -0.80
CA VAL A 520 -28.08 3.64 -0.10
C VAL A 520 -27.76 2.31 -0.81
N ASP A 521 -26.48 2.04 -1.08
CA ASP A 521 -26.03 0.76 -1.67
C ASP A 521 -26.86 -0.40 -1.12
N ALA A 522 -27.62 -1.09 -1.99
CA ALA A 522 -28.46 -2.22 -1.60
C ALA A 522 -27.64 -3.49 -1.31
N SER A 523 -26.37 -3.30 -0.98
CA SER A 523 -25.41 -4.30 -0.56
C SER A 523 -25.77 -4.77 0.86
N ILE A 524 -25.75 -6.08 1.07
CA ILE A 524 -26.01 -6.69 2.38
C ILE A 524 -24.98 -6.17 3.42
N SER A 525 -23.72 -5.95 3.00
CA SER A 525 -22.69 -5.36 3.86
C SER A 525 -23.06 -3.96 4.36
N SER A 526 -23.51 -3.08 3.44
CA SER A 526 -23.95 -1.71 3.78
C SER A 526 -25.19 -1.71 4.68
N GLN A 527 -26.16 -2.59 4.38
CA GLN A 527 -27.39 -2.74 5.18
C GLN A 527 -27.06 -3.17 6.61
N VAL A 528 -26.30 -4.25 6.76
CA VAL A 528 -25.97 -4.82 8.07
C VAL A 528 -25.11 -3.85 8.89
N TYR A 529 -24.11 -3.22 8.27
CA TYR A 529 -23.26 -2.24 8.93
C TYR A 529 -24.07 -1.04 9.43
N SER A 530 -24.88 -0.43 8.58
CA SER A 530 -25.71 0.73 8.94
C SER A 530 -26.71 0.40 10.04
N ALA A 531 -27.36 -0.77 9.96
CA ALA A 531 -28.24 -1.27 11.02
C ALA A 531 -27.51 -1.46 12.36
N SER A 532 -26.28 -2.00 12.34
CA SER A 532 -25.48 -2.18 13.55
C SER A 532 -25.09 -0.84 14.21
N LYS A 533 -24.82 0.19 13.40
CA LYS A 533 -24.50 1.54 13.87
C LYS A 533 -25.73 2.31 14.35
N ALA A 534 -26.89 2.11 13.75
CA ALA A 534 -28.17 2.60 14.27
C ALA A 534 -28.54 1.94 15.61
N ALA A 535 -28.29 0.63 15.75
CA ALA A 535 -28.47 -0.07 17.03
C ALA A 535 -27.50 0.46 18.11
N LEU A 536 -26.25 0.76 17.74
CA LEU A 536 -25.28 1.40 18.63
C LEU A 536 -25.74 2.79 19.12
N ASN A 537 -26.39 3.58 18.27
CA ASN A 537 -27.03 4.84 18.67
C ASN A 537 -28.07 4.61 19.77
N SER A 538 -28.98 3.64 19.58
CA SER A 538 -29.98 3.28 20.59
C SER A 538 -29.38 2.77 21.90
N ILE A 539 -28.30 1.98 21.83
CA ILE A 539 -27.57 1.50 23.01
C ILE A 539 -26.97 2.67 23.79
N THR A 540 -26.37 3.63 23.08
CA THR A 540 -25.75 4.82 23.69
C THR A 540 -26.77 5.63 24.46
N VAL A 541 -27.94 5.90 23.86
CA VAL A 541 -29.03 6.61 24.54
C VAL A 541 -29.46 5.87 25.80
N THR A 542 -29.66 4.55 25.71
CA THR A 542 -30.08 3.74 26.85
C THR A 542 -29.03 3.72 27.96
N LEU A 543 -27.75 3.64 27.60
CA LEU A 543 -26.63 3.61 28.53
C LEU A 543 -26.47 4.95 29.26
N ALA A 544 -26.63 6.08 28.55
CA ALA A 544 -26.65 7.43 29.10
C ALA A 544 -27.80 7.62 30.10
N VAL A 545 -29.02 7.23 29.72
CA VAL A 545 -30.21 7.36 30.57
C VAL A 545 -30.09 6.53 31.84
N LYS A 546 -29.53 5.32 31.75
CA LYS A 546 -29.32 4.45 32.92
C LYS A 546 -28.20 4.92 33.84
N ASN A 547 -27.27 5.74 33.35
CA ASN A 547 -26.10 6.20 34.09
C ASN A 547 -25.93 7.70 33.91
N PRO A 548 -26.82 8.54 34.49
CA PRO A 548 -26.81 9.99 34.27
C PRO A 548 -25.53 10.70 34.74
N ASP A 549 -24.77 10.06 35.62
CA ASP A 549 -23.49 10.56 36.13
C ASP A 549 -22.30 10.28 35.18
N ILE A 550 -22.53 9.48 34.13
CA ILE A 550 -21.54 9.12 33.11
C ILE A 550 -21.94 9.83 31.81
N HIS A 551 -20.99 10.56 31.21
CA HIS A 551 -21.21 11.19 29.92
C HIS A 551 -21.02 10.19 28.79
N VAL A 552 -22.06 9.93 27.99
CA VAL A 552 -22.06 8.84 27.02
C VAL A 552 -22.47 9.37 25.64
N VAL A 553 -21.61 9.22 24.64
CA VAL A 553 -21.81 9.81 23.29
C VAL A 553 -21.44 8.85 22.17
N VAL A 554 -22.04 9.06 20.99
CA VAL A 554 -21.59 8.45 19.72
C VAL A 554 -20.88 9.48 18.87
N LEU A 555 -19.77 9.07 18.25
CA LEU A 555 -19.00 9.92 17.34
C LEU A 555 -18.87 9.28 15.96
N CYS A 556 -19.08 10.04 14.89
CA CYS A 556 -18.63 9.69 13.56
C CYS A 556 -17.32 10.47 13.24
N PRO A 557 -16.17 9.79 13.16
CA PRO A 557 -14.87 10.44 12.98
C PRO A 557 -14.57 10.89 11.54
N GLY A 558 -15.47 10.62 10.58
CA GLY A 558 -15.27 10.91 9.15
C GLY A 558 -15.14 9.64 8.31
N ALA A 559 -15.46 9.76 7.01
CA ALA A 559 -15.34 8.65 6.06
C ALA A 559 -13.88 8.16 5.99
N ASN A 560 -13.68 6.85 5.97
CA ASN A 560 -12.40 6.14 5.86
C ASN A 560 -11.34 6.35 6.97
N ALA A 561 -11.64 7.13 8.02
CA ALA A 561 -10.76 7.27 9.18
C ALA A 561 -10.58 5.94 9.96
N THR A 562 -11.52 5.01 9.83
CA THR A 562 -11.56 3.73 10.57
C THR A 562 -10.90 2.56 9.82
N THR A 563 -10.79 2.63 8.49
CA THR A 563 -10.27 1.55 7.62
C THR A 563 -8.79 1.69 7.30
N GLY A 564 -8.21 2.89 7.46
CA GLY A 564 -6.83 3.18 7.08
C GLY A 564 -6.64 3.36 5.57
N SER A 565 -7.74 3.44 4.79
CA SER A 565 -7.72 3.67 3.34
C SER A 565 -7.90 5.15 3.05
N VAL A 566 -6.92 5.79 2.41
CA VAL A 566 -7.05 7.16 1.86
C VAL A 566 -7.67 7.18 0.45
N ASP A 567 -7.89 6.00 -0.12
CA ASP A 567 -8.21 5.74 -1.55
C ASP A 567 -9.58 6.25 -2.03
N GLY A 568 -10.28 7.10 -1.26
CA GLY A 568 -11.64 7.56 -1.56
C GLY A 568 -12.01 8.95 -1.05
N GLY A 569 -11.03 9.83 -0.78
CA GLY A 569 -11.29 11.21 -0.33
C GLY A 569 -11.79 11.31 1.13
N GLY A 570 -11.45 10.31 1.96
CA GLY A 570 -11.82 10.28 3.38
C GLY A 570 -10.84 11.02 4.30
N VAL A 571 -11.22 11.16 5.58
CA VAL A 571 -10.39 11.80 6.61
C VAL A 571 -9.32 10.83 7.09
N HIS A 572 -8.05 11.25 7.11
CA HIS A 572 -6.94 10.43 7.60
C HIS A 572 -7.19 9.96 9.05
N PRO A 573 -6.87 8.69 9.43
CA PRO A 573 -7.09 8.18 10.78
C PRO A 573 -6.53 9.06 11.91
N SER A 574 -5.41 9.74 11.69
CA SER A 574 -4.83 10.69 12.66
C SER A 574 -5.63 11.98 12.84
N GLU A 575 -6.40 12.40 11.83
CA GLU A 575 -7.27 13.56 11.91
C GLU A 575 -8.62 13.17 12.51
N GLY A 576 -9.17 12.02 12.10
CA GLY A 576 -10.39 11.46 12.71
C GLY A 576 -10.20 11.14 14.20
N SER A 577 -9.01 10.68 14.60
CA SER A 577 -8.71 10.38 16.00
C SER A 577 -8.64 11.61 16.89
N LYS A 578 -8.23 12.79 16.37
CA LYS A 578 -8.28 14.05 17.14
C LYS A 578 -9.71 14.36 17.60
N PHE A 579 -10.71 14.02 16.79
CA PHE A 579 -12.11 14.19 17.16
C PHE A 579 -12.53 13.25 18.30
N VAL A 580 -12.07 12.00 18.26
CA VAL A 580 -12.28 11.03 19.36
C VAL A 580 -11.60 11.51 20.64
N VAL A 581 -10.34 11.94 20.56
CA VAL A 581 -9.55 12.47 21.68
C VAL A 581 -10.22 13.70 22.29
N LYS A 582 -10.71 14.63 21.44
CA LYS A 582 -11.44 15.80 21.90
C LYS A 582 -12.58 15.39 22.82
N HIS A 583 -13.48 14.51 22.39
CA HIS A 583 -14.64 14.11 23.18
C HIS A 583 -14.32 13.14 24.34
N ALA A 584 -13.20 12.42 24.26
CA ALA A 584 -12.66 11.66 25.38
C ALA A 584 -12.21 12.58 26.54
N LEU A 585 -11.72 13.78 26.23
CA LEU A 585 -11.16 14.73 27.20
C LEU A 585 -12.05 15.94 27.48
N GLU A 586 -13.07 16.18 26.65
CA GLU A 586 -13.91 17.37 26.73
C GLU A 586 -14.58 17.46 28.10
N VAL A 587 -14.67 18.65 28.70
CA VAL A 587 -15.30 18.80 30.02
C VAL A 587 -16.79 19.17 29.91
N THR A 588 -17.22 19.58 28.72
CA THR A 588 -18.54 20.16 28.42
C THR A 588 -19.20 19.43 27.24
N GLY A 589 -20.46 19.01 27.34
CA GLY A 589 -21.15 18.39 26.21
C GLY A 589 -22.51 17.83 26.60
N HIS A 590 -23.43 17.70 25.63
CA HIS A 590 -24.73 17.07 25.83
C HIS A 590 -24.60 15.55 25.82
N SER A 591 -25.29 14.87 26.75
CA SER A 591 -25.33 13.41 26.89
C SER A 591 -26.78 12.95 27.08
N PRO A 592 -27.28 11.98 26.29
CA PRO A 592 -26.60 11.38 25.14
C PRO A 592 -26.49 12.36 23.97
N GLY A 593 -25.44 12.24 23.16
CA GLY A 593 -25.32 13.02 21.92
C GLY A 593 -24.68 12.22 20.79
N PHE A 594 -24.99 12.60 19.55
CA PHE A 594 -24.39 12.03 18.34
C PHE A 594 -23.72 13.13 17.55
N TYR A 595 -22.40 13.01 17.33
CA TYR A 595 -21.60 14.09 16.77
C TYR A 595 -20.74 13.62 15.60
N ASN A 596 -20.48 14.54 14.67
CA ASN A 596 -19.39 14.45 13.70
C ASN A 596 -18.54 15.74 13.76
N ALA A 597 -17.55 15.87 12.87
CA ALA A 597 -16.69 17.07 12.83
C ALA A 597 -17.47 18.38 12.61
N GLY A 598 -18.67 18.34 12.02
CA GLY A 598 -19.56 19.49 11.82
C GLY A 598 -20.48 19.82 13.00
N GLY A 599 -20.49 19.01 14.05
CA GLY A 599 -21.29 19.22 15.26
C GLY A 599 -22.27 18.08 15.54
N GLU A 600 -23.32 18.38 16.30
CA GLU A 600 -24.37 17.42 16.62
C GLU A 600 -25.20 17.09 15.37
N ILE A 601 -25.51 15.82 15.18
CA ILE A 601 -26.29 15.30 14.07
C ILE A 601 -27.52 14.54 14.57
N PRO A 602 -28.61 14.47 13.79
CA PRO A 602 -29.80 13.74 14.20
C PRO A 602 -29.50 12.25 14.32
N TRP A 603 -30.20 11.60 15.24
CA TRP A 603 -30.02 10.19 15.57
C TRP A 603 -30.34 9.20 14.45
#